data_AF-A0A1Y2VU43-F1
#
_entry.id   AF-A0A1Y2VU43-F1
#
_cell.length_a   1.000
_cell.length_b   1.000
_cell.length_c   1.000
_cell.angle_alpha   90.00
_cell.angle_beta   90.00
_cell.angle_gamma   90.00
#
_symmetry.space_group_name_H-M   'P 1'
#
loop_
_entity.id
_entity.type
_entity.pdbx_description
1 polymer ?
#
loop_
_entity_poly.entity_id
_entity_poly.type
_entity_poly.pdbx_seq_one_letter_code
_entity_poly.pdbx_strand_id
1 'polypeptide(L)'
;MAPTKILKSGANAPRTALPEYTAPKSTSSNAKAKANAQKKAKYWHRVETEICIKCTRATRPGKINCSVHSQQAQKRYYEKRRKGICTIAGCDVPASPRFTKCMRHLTLTRLAREKKKAEKANTKATEGKVCTNERDEKEAGMQKAEVAK
;
A
#
# COMPACT_ATOMS: atom_id res chain seq x y z
N MET A 1 27.05 33.21 6.88
CA MET A 1 26.81 31.95 7.62
C MET A 1 25.66 31.21 6.95
N ALA A 2 25.92 30.09 6.28
CA ALA A 2 24.92 29.24 5.66
C ALA A 2 25.21 27.77 6.01
N PRO A 3 24.23 26.98 6.51
CA PRO A 3 24.47 25.58 6.85
C PRO A 3 24.32 24.69 5.60
N THR A 4 25.42 24.07 5.19
CA THR A 4 25.43 22.96 4.22
C THR A 4 24.90 21.69 4.86
N LYS A 5 23.78 21.17 4.32
CA LYS A 5 23.21 19.87 4.69
C LYS A 5 24.07 18.75 4.13
N ILE A 6 24.63 17.92 5.00
CA ILE A 6 25.36 16.70 4.65
C ILE A 6 24.34 15.61 4.26
N LEU A 7 24.34 15.22 2.98
CA LEU A 7 23.64 14.04 2.46
C LEU A 7 24.29 12.77 3.04
N LYS A 8 23.60 12.09 3.95
CA LYS A 8 23.92 10.71 4.37
C LYS A 8 23.26 9.71 3.44
N SER A 9 23.96 9.35 2.36
CA SER A 9 23.66 8.14 1.60
C SER A 9 24.89 7.73 0.80
N GLY A 10 25.77 6.98 1.45
CA GLY A 10 26.97 6.45 0.81
C GLY A 10 27.88 5.77 1.82
N ALA A 11 27.56 4.54 2.19
CA ALA A 11 28.53 3.61 2.76
C ALA A 11 27.90 2.21 2.83
N ASN A 12 27.97 1.47 1.74
CA ASN A 12 28.26 0.05 1.88
C ASN A 12 28.92 -0.52 0.62
N ALA A 13 29.96 -1.31 0.87
CA ALA A 13 30.92 -1.96 0.00
C ALA A 13 32.11 -1.07 -0.45
N PRO A 14 33.38 -1.49 -0.29
CA PRO A 14 33.86 -2.87 -0.07
C PRO A 14 34.74 -3.06 1.17
N ARG A 15 34.70 -4.25 1.78
CA ARG A 15 35.88 -4.90 2.39
C ARG A 15 35.60 -6.38 2.67
N THR A 16 35.79 -7.19 1.64
CA THR A 16 36.19 -8.58 1.80
C THR A 16 37.62 -8.60 2.35
N ALA A 17 37.78 -8.91 3.64
CA ALA A 17 38.96 -9.53 4.23
C ALA A 17 38.76 -9.63 5.75
N LEU A 18 38.13 -10.73 6.17
CA LEU A 18 38.23 -11.44 7.47
C LEU A 18 36.96 -12.30 7.61
N PRO A 19 37.06 -13.62 7.86
CA PRO A 19 35.89 -14.46 8.08
C PRO A 19 35.42 -14.29 9.53
N GLU A 20 35.04 -13.09 9.94
CA GLU A 20 34.14 -12.95 11.07
C GLU A 20 32.77 -13.39 10.57
N TYR A 21 32.38 -14.62 10.97
CA TYR A 21 31.03 -15.14 10.77
C TYR A 21 30.05 -14.28 11.59
N THR A 22 29.70 -13.12 11.05
CA THR A 22 28.61 -12.31 11.56
C THR A 22 27.33 -13.04 11.17
N ALA A 23 26.64 -13.58 12.18
CA ALA A 23 25.41 -14.31 11.98
C ALA A 23 24.44 -13.47 11.12
N PRO A 24 23.89 -14.03 10.03
CA PRO A 24 23.01 -13.28 9.14
C PRO A 24 21.84 -12.73 9.95
N LYS A 25 21.54 -11.44 9.76
CA LYS A 25 20.41 -10.77 10.42
C LYS A 25 19.14 -11.61 10.22
N SER A 26 18.45 -11.91 11.32
CA SER A 26 17.22 -12.70 11.32
C SER A 26 16.19 -12.11 10.34
N THR A 27 15.87 -12.83 9.27
CA THR A 27 14.92 -12.36 8.27
C THR A 27 13.49 -12.58 8.77
N SER A 28 12.79 -11.49 9.10
CA SER A 28 11.34 -11.54 9.38
C SER A 28 10.59 -11.92 8.10
N SER A 29 10.09 -13.16 8.05
CA SER A 29 9.36 -13.71 6.89
C SER A 29 7.86 -13.44 7.01
N ASN A 30 7.43 -12.19 6.85
CA ASN A 30 6.00 -11.91 6.73
C ASN A 30 5.54 -12.19 5.29
N ALA A 31 4.89 -13.35 5.08
CA ALA A 31 4.43 -13.79 3.76
C ALA A 31 3.48 -12.78 3.07
N LYS A 32 2.61 -12.10 3.84
CA LYS A 32 1.72 -11.05 3.30
C LYS A 32 2.51 -9.82 2.85
N ALA A 33 3.53 -9.43 3.61
CA ALA A 33 4.41 -8.33 3.24
C ALA A 33 5.20 -8.64 1.96
N LYS A 34 5.73 -9.87 1.83
CA LYS A 34 6.45 -10.33 0.64
C LYS A 34 5.58 -10.31 -0.62
N ALA A 35 4.33 -10.80 -0.52
CA ALA A 35 3.40 -10.78 -1.64
C ALA A 35 3.02 -9.35 -2.08
N ASN A 36 2.84 -8.43 -1.12
CA ASN A 36 2.54 -7.03 -1.42
C ASN A 36 3.76 -6.32 -2.04
N ALA A 37 4.96 -6.56 -1.49
CA ALA A 37 6.22 -6.03 -2.02
C ALA A 37 6.47 -6.51 -3.46
N GLN A 38 6.25 -7.80 -3.77
CA GLN A 38 6.40 -8.32 -5.13
C GLN A 38 5.41 -7.70 -6.11
N LYS A 39 4.13 -7.52 -5.71
CA LYS A 39 3.13 -6.85 -6.56
C LYS A 39 3.52 -5.39 -6.84
N LYS A 40 3.98 -4.68 -5.80
CA LYS A 40 4.45 -3.30 -5.91
C LYS A 40 5.69 -3.20 -6.81
N ALA A 41 6.67 -4.08 -6.64
CA ALA A 41 7.87 -4.14 -7.48
C ALA A 41 7.53 -4.39 -8.95
N LYS A 42 6.64 -5.36 -9.24
CA LYS A 42 6.16 -5.62 -10.62
C LYS A 42 5.43 -4.42 -11.23
N TYR A 43 4.72 -3.64 -10.43
CA TYR A 43 4.06 -2.42 -10.89
C TYR A 43 5.08 -1.34 -11.26
N TRP A 44 6.03 -1.04 -10.36
CA TRP A 44 7.04 -0.01 -10.59
C TRP A 44 7.98 -0.35 -11.73
N HIS A 45 8.44 -1.59 -11.81
CA HIS A 45 9.22 -2.06 -12.95
C HIS A 45 8.48 -1.83 -14.27
N ARG A 46 7.16 -2.02 -14.34
CA ARG A 46 6.41 -1.75 -15.57
C ARG A 46 6.32 -0.27 -15.90
N VAL A 47 6.13 0.56 -14.87
CA VAL A 47 6.13 2.02 -15.03
C VAL A 47 7.49 2.51 -15.51
N GLU A 48 8.59 1.94 -14.99
CA GLU A 48 9.97 2.25 -15.37
C GLU A 48 10.30 1.77 -16.78
N THR A 49 9.82 0.59 -17.17
CA THR A 49 10.03 0.10 -18.54
C THR A 49 9.25 0.88 -19.59
N GLU A 50 8.30 1.74 -19.18
CA GLU A 50 7.43 2.52 -20.07
C GLU A 50 6.72 1.67 -21.15
N ILE A 51 6.45 0.40 -20.86
CA ILE A 51 5.84 -0.55 -21.80
C ILE A 51 4.37 -0.80 -21.43
N CYS A 52 3.50 -0.80 -22.45
CA CYS A 52 2.07 -1.00 -22.27
C CYS A 52 1.76 -2.44 -21.87
N ILE A 53 0.98 -2.61 -20.80
CA ILE A 53 0.59 -3.96 -20.32
C ILE A 53 -0.20 -4.75 -21.36
N LYS A 54 -0.97 -4.08 -22.22
CA LYS A 54 -1.92 -4.74 -23.13
C LYS A 54 -1.36 -5.06 -24.51
N CYS A 55 -0.38 -4.30 -24.99
CA CYS A 55 0.14 -4.46 -26.35
C CYS A 55 1.63 -4.19 -26.51
N THR A 56 2.38 -4.15 -25.41
CA THR A 56 3.84 -3.96 -25.37
C THR A 56 4.40 -2.71 -26.06
N ARG A 57 3.55 -1.82 -26.58
CA ARG A 57 3.94 -0.52 -27.15
C ARG A 57 4.46 0.43 -26.08
N ALA A 58 5.30 1.38 -26.48
CA ALA A 58 5.75 2.47 -25.61
C ALA A 58 4.57 3.26 -25.01
N THR A 59 4.75 3.69 -23.78
CA THR A 59 3.80 4.49 -22.98
C THR A 59 4.46 5.80 -22.58
N ARG A 60 3.69 6.70 -21.97
CA ARG A 60 4.24 7.93 -21.42
C ARG A 60 4.83 7.64 -20.03
N PRO A 61 5.86 8.37 -19.59
CA PRO A 61 6.42 8.24 -18.25
C PRO A 61 5.31 8.28 -17.18
N GLY A 62 5.37 7.35 -16.24
CA GLY A 62 4.37 7.23 -15.17
C GLY A 62 3.02 6.62 -15.60
N LYS A 63 2.89 6.14 -16.85
CA LYS A 63 1.67 5.49 -17.34
C LYS A 63 1.93 4.00 -17.61
N ILE A 64 0.83 3.24 -17.57
CA ILE A 64 0.84 1.77 -17.67
C ILE A 64 0.20 1.30 -18.99
N ASN A 65 -0.63 2.17 -19.58
CA ASN A 65 -1.31 1.94 -20.84
C ASN A 65 -0.79 2.93 -21.87
N CYS A 66 -0.66 2.50 -23.12
CA CYS A 66 -0.37 3.39 -24.23
C CYS A 66 -1.54 4.36 -24.46
N SER A 67 -1.28 5.44 -25.20
CA SER A 67 -2.28 6.47 -25.54
C SER A 67 -3.56 5.86 -26.11
N VAL A 68 -3.43 4.90 -27.02
CA VAL A 68 -4.56 4.21 -27.68
C VAL A 68 -5.45 3.50 -26.64
N HIS A 69 -4.86 2.70 -25.75
CA HIS A 69 -5.63 1.99 -24.74
C HIS A 69 -6.22 2.90 -23.67
N SER A 70 -5.52 3.98 -23.32
CA SER A 70 -6.05 4.99 -22.40
C SER A 70 -7.25 5.71 -23.00
N GLN A 71 -7.15 6.15 -24.26
CA GLN A 71 -8.24 6.80 -24.98
C GLN A 71 -9.42 5.84 -25.18
N GLN A 72 -9.17 4.58 -25.51
CA GLN A 72 -10.23 3.59 -25.66
C GLN A 72 -10.96 3.33 -24.34
N ALA A 73 -10.24 3.23 -23.22
CA ALA A 73 -10.85 3.08 -21.90
C ALA A 73 -11.72 4.30 -21.55
N GLN A 74 -11.23 5.50 -21.85
CA GLN A 74 -11.95 6.75 -21.64
C GLN A 74 -13.21 6.83 -22.52
N LYS A 75 -13.12 6.44 -23.80
CA LYS A 75 -14.26 6.38 -24.72
C LYS A 75 -15.35 5.45 -24.19
N ARG A 76 -14.99 4.22 -23.80
CA ARG A 76 -15.92 3.25 -23.21
C ARG A 76 -16.58 3.77 -21.94
N TYR A 77 -15.83 4.49 -21.10
CA TYR A 77 -16.39 5.12 -19.89
C TYR A 77 -17.47 6.15 -20.23
N TYR A 78 -17.20 7.06 -21.17
CA TYR A 78 -18.18 8.08 -21.57
C TYR A 78 -19.38 7.48 -22.31
N GLU A 79 -19.18 6.47 -23.15
CA GLU A 79 -20.27 5.74 -23.81
C GLU A 79 -21.19 5.09 -22.78
N LYS A 80 -20.64 4.36 -21.80
CA LYS A 80 -21.44 3.77 -20.71
C LYS A 80 -22.17 4.84 -19.91
N ARG A 81 -21.50 5.95 -19.59
CA ARG A 81 -22.11 7.07 -18.86
C ARG A 81 -23.27 7.71 -19.64
N ARG A 82 -23.11 7.94 -20.95
CA ARG A 82 -24.17 8.49 -21.81
C ARG A 82 -25.37 7.55 -21.92
N LYS A 83 -25.14 6.24 -21.96
CA LYS A 83 -26.19 5.22 -21.97
C LYS A 83 -26.86 5.01 -20.61
N GLY A 84 -26.42 5.69 -19.55
CA GLY A 84 -26.93 5.45 -18.19
C GLY A 84 -26.58 4.07 -17.65
N ILE A 85 -25.50 3.46 -18.13
CA ILE A 85 -25.04 2.12 -17.72
C ILE A 85 -23.90 2.24 -16.71
N CYS A 86 -23.79 1.27 -15.81
CA CYS A 86 -22.70 1.18 -14.87
C CYS A 86 -21.32 1.24 -15.57
N THR A 87 -20.47 2.16 -15.12
CA THR A 87 -19.12 2.40 -15.69
C THR A 87 -18.07 1.35 -15.31
N ILE A 88 -18.44 0.36 -14.49
CA ILE A 88 -17.56 -0.74 -14.11
C ILE A 88 -17.36 -1.69 -15.30
N ALA A 89 -16.11 -2.11 -15.54
CA ALA A 89 -15.78 -3.08 -16.58
C ALA A 89 -16.54 -4.40 -16.36
N GLY A 90 -17.16 -4.94 -17.41
CA GLY A 90 -17.97 -6.16 -17.34
C GLY A 90 -19.31 -6.01 -16.63
N CYS A 91 -19.77 -4.78 -16.35
CA CYS A 91 -21.10 -4.52 -15.80
C CYS A 91 -21.94 -3.72 -16.79
N ASP A 92 -23.06 -4.31 -17.21
CA ASP A 92 -23.99 -3.70 -18.17
C ASP A 92 -25.36 -3.40 -17.55
N VAL A 93 -25.43 -3.40 -16.21
CA VAL A 93 -26.61 -3.02 -15.43
C VAL A 93 -26.78 -1.49 -15.46
N PRO A 94 -28.01 -0.97 -15.51
CA PRO A 94 -28.28 0.46 -15.41
C PRO A 94 -27.65 1.08 -14.16
N ALA A 95 -27.10 2.28 -14.33
CA ALA A 95 -26.56 3.08 -13.25
C ALA A 95 -27.69 3.65 -12.38
N SER A 96 -27.41 3.88 -11.10
CA SER A 96 -28.37 4.52 -10.20
C SER A 96 -28.54 6.01 -10.58
N PRO A 97 -29.72 6.61 -10.38
CA PRO A 97 -29.95 8.03 -10.67
C PRO A 97 -28.89 8.89 -9.97
N ARG A 98 -28.27 9.82 -10.72
CA ARG A 98 -27.17 10.71 -10.25
C ARG A 98 -25.81 10.03 -10.01
N PHE A 99 -25.68 8.72 -10.22
CA PHE A 99 -24.42 8.00 -10.06
C PHE A 99 -23.94 7.38 -11.37
N THR A 100 -22.63 7.13 -11.47
CA THR A 100 -22.00 6.43 -12.62
C THR A 100 -21.90 4.91 -12.41
N LYS A 101 -22.43 4.41 -11.28
CA LYS A 101 -22.38 3.00 -10.88
C LYS A 101 -23.79 2.50 -10.59
N CYS A 102 -24.04 1.22 -10.82
CA CYS A 102 -25.27 0.56 -10.40
C CYS A 102 -25.32 0.42 -8.86
N MET A 103 -26.52 0.18 -8.33
CA MET A 103 -26.75 0.01 -6.88
C MET A 103 -25.83 -1.04 -6.26
N ARG A 104 -25.64 -2.18 -6.93
CA ARG A 104 -24.73 -3.25 -6.47
C ARG A 104 -23.30 -2.73 -6.22
N HIS A 105 -22.74 -2.00 -7.17
CA HIS A 105 -21.38 -1.46 -7.03
C HIS A 105 -21.28 -0.31 -6.03
N LEU A 106 -22.35 0.47 -5.84
CA LEU A 106 -22.42 1.47 -4.78
C LEU A 106 -22.40 0.80 -3.40
N THR A 107 -23.20 -0.24 -3.20
CA THR A 107 -23.24 -1.01 -1.94
C THR A 107 -21.89 -1.67 -1.64
N LEU A 108 -21.27 -2.33 -2.62
CA LEU A 108 -19.93 -2.91 -2.45
C LEU A 108 -18.89 -1.85 -2.08
N THR A 109 -18.98 -0.65 -2.65
CA THR A 109 -18.08 0.46 -2.32
C THR A 109 -18.29 0.93 -0.86
N ARG A 110 -19.54 0.95 -0.37
CA ARG A 110 -19.86 1.31 1.02
C ARG A 110 -19.33 0.27 2.01
N LEU A 111 -19.64 -1.01 1.79
CA LEU A 111 -19.15 -2.11 2.64
C LEU A 111 -17.62 -2.16 2.73
N ALA A 112 -16.93 -1.95 1.60
CA ALA A 112 -15.47 -1.91 1.59
C ALA A 112 -14.91 -0.73 2.40
N ARG A 113 -15.60 0.41 2.45
CA ARG A 113 -15.20 1.57 3.27
C ARG A 113 -15.42 1.28 4.76
N GLU A 114 -16.54 0.68 5.12
CA GLU A 114 -16.85 0.30 6.50
C GLU A 114 -15.85 -0.73 7.02
N LYS A 115 -15.54 -1.76 6.23
CA LYS A 115 -14.50 -2.74 6.56
C LYS A 115 -13.15 -2.08 6.84
N LYS A 116 -12.73 -1.14 6.00
CA LYS A 116 -11.48 -0.38 6.22
C LYS A 116 -11.53 0.52 7.44
N LYS A 117 -12.69 1.10 7.77
CA LYS A 117 -12.87 1.88 9.01
C LYS A 117 -12.74 0.98 10.23
N ALA A 118 -13.40 -0.18 10.23
CA ALA A 118 -13.32 -1.17 11.30
C ALA A 118 -11.88 -1.70 11.48
N GLU A 119 -11.19 -2.02 10.39
CA GLU A 119 -9.78 -2.46 10.42
C GLU A 119 -8.88 -1.40 11.06
N LYS A 120 -9.02 -0.13 10.67
CA LYS A 120 -8.28 0.98 11.28
C LYS A 120 -8.63 1.23 12.75
N ALA A 121 -9.88 1.01 13.15
CA ALA A 121 -10.30 1.12 14.54
C ALA A 121 -9.65 0.01 15.39
N ASN A 122 -9.62 -1.22 14.86
CA ASN A 122 -8.97 -2.35 15.51
C ASN A 122 -7.46 -2.17 15.64
N THR A 123 -6.77 -1.68 14.60
CA THR A 123 -5.31 -1.43 14.69
C THR A 123 -4.98 -0.36 15.73
N LYS A 124 -5.80 0.70 15.82
CA LYS A 124 -5.64 1.73 16.86
C LYS A 124 -5.92 1.21 18.27
N ALA A 125 -6.94 0.37 18.43
CA ALA A 125 -7.26 -0.26 19.71
C ALA A 125 -6.15 -1.21 20.16
N THR A 126 -5.53 -1.95 19.25
CA THR A 126 -4.38 -2.82 19.57
C THR A 126 -3.11 -2.02 19.87
N GLU A 127 -2.85 -0.92 19.17
CA GLU A 127 -1.70 -0.04 19.45
C GLU A 127 -1.84 0.65 20.82
N GLY A 128 -3.05 1.08 21.19
CA GLY A 128 -3.31 1.67 22.52
C GLY A 128 -3.17 0.67 23.68
N LYS A 129 -3.46 -0.63 23.45
CA LYS A 129 -3.38 -1.67 24.48
C LYS A 129 -1.96 -2.17 24.76
N VAL A 130 -1.05 -2.03 23.78
CA VAL A 130 0.38 -2.34 23.98
C VAL A 130 1.03 -1.27 24.87
N CYS A 131 0.67 0.01 24.71
CA CYS A 131 1.23 1.09 25.52
C CYS A 131 0.72 1.14 26.98
N THR A 132 -0.36 0.44 27.34
CA THR A 132 -0.82 0.38 28.74
C THR A 132 -0.10 -0.72 29.53
N ASN A 133 0.09 -1.90 28.92
CA ASN A 133 0.74 -3.03 29.60
C ASN A 133 2.22 -2.73 29.95
N GLU A 134 2.95 -1.99 29.11
CA GLU A 134 4.34 -1.59 29.41
C GLU A 134 4.45 -0.58 30.57
N ARG A 135 3.36 0.16 30.88
CA ARG A 135 3.35 1.13 31.98
C ARG A 135 3.01 0.45 33.31
N ASP A 136 2.05 -0.49 33.28
CA ASP A 136 1.64 -1.26 34.46
C ASP A 136 2.75 -2.21 34.95
N GLU A 137 3.53 -2.83 34.05
CA GLU A 137 4.70 -3.64 34.45
C GLU A 137 5.81 -2.80 35.10
N LYS A 138 5.94 -1.53 34.70
CA LYS A 138 6.94 -0.61 35.23
C LYS A 138 6.55 -0.04 36.60
N GLU A 139 5.26 0.15 36.87
CA GLU A 139 4.76 0.54 38.19
C GLU A 139 4.76 -0.61 39.20
N ALA A 140 4.42 -1.84 38.77
CA ALA A 140 4.52 -3.03 39.62
C ALA A 140 5.96 -3.38 40.03
N GLY A 141 6.96 -3.01 39.21
CA GLY A 141 8.38 -3.16 39.52
C GLY A 141 8.89 -2.22 40.62
N MET A 142 8.30 -1.02 40.77
CA MET A 142 8.70 -0.05 41.80
C MET A 142 8.13 -0.39 43.18
N GLN A 143 6.90 -0.90 43.27
CA GLN A 143 6.28 -1.21 44.56
C GLN A 143 6.93 -2.41 45.27
N LYS A 144 7.60 -3.32 44.54
CA LYS A 144 8.36 -4.42 45.16
C LYS A 144 9.71 -3.99 45.75
N ALA A 145 10.20 -2.79 45.42
CA ALA A 145 11.45 -2.26 45.96
C ALA A 145 11.26 -1.54 47.30
N GLU A 146 10.04 -1.11 47.63
CA GLU A 146 9.75 -0.34 48.85
C GLU A 146 9.42 -1.18 50.09
N VAL A 147 9.08 -2.47 49.92
CA VAL A 147 8.77 -3.39 51.03
C VAL A 147 10.02 -4.14 51.53
N ALA A 148 11.19 -3.91 50.92
CA ALA A 148 12.46 -4.55 51.27
C ALA A 148 13.39 -3.66 52.11
N LYS A 149 12.84 -2.70 52.86
CA LYS A 149 13.59 -1.89 53.85
C LYS A 149 13.04 -2.08 55.25
#